data_AF-A0A0M8WD45-F1
#
_entry.id   AF-A0A0M8WD45-F1
#
_cell.length_a   1.000
_cell.length_b   1.000
_cell.length_c   1.000
_cell.angle_alpha   90.00
_cell.angle_beta   90.00
_cell.angle_gamma   90.00
#
_symmetry.space_group_name_H-M   'P 1'
#
loop_
_entity.id
_entity.type
_entity.pdbx_description
1 polymer ?
#
loop_
_entity_poly.entity_id
_entity_poly.type
_entity_poly.pdbx_seq_one_letter_code
_entity_poly.pdbx_strand_id
1 'polypeptide(L)'
;MLPLALSDVERQPDLPSYSAHGGSHSMPYGPSANRKARGDAGAHLPSVEETTTEAAAKGIGAAVANWAEESNGRVEARVFDLTAPLEAESVPSMLLALGLERLKGAGKKTAFLVAACPPDQAWRVLFAAASTGGAYNSGARGAYGRLAAWQSLAALAGAADGGLAEEVEARVQECTWYGFDADTKWFERVAWDIGLAVVSPERRRLAMLAATDTD
;
A
#
# COMPACT_ATOMS: atom_id res chain seq x y z
N MET A 1 5.82 -15.85 4.79
CA MET A 1 6.58 -16.90 4.07
C MET A 1 6.52 -16.60 2.57
N LEU A 2 7.48 -17.05 1.75
CA LEU A 2 7.47 -16.79 0.30
C LEU A 2 6.95 -18.02 -0.48
N PRO A 3 6.00 -17.88 -1.42
CA PRO A 3 5.58 -18.99 -2.28
C PRO A 3 6.73 -19.51 -3.15
N LEU A 4 6.84 -20.85 -3.27
CA LEU A 4 7.90 -21.52 -4.03
C LEU A 4 7.72 -21.45 -5.56
N ALA A 5 6.48 -21.24 -6.02
CA ALA A 5 6.13 -20.97 -7.41
C ALA A 5 5.50 -19.57 -7.52
N LEU A 6 5.33 -19.06 -8.76
CA LEU A 6 4.58 -17.82 -8.95
C LEU A 6 3.12 -18.04 -8.56
N SER A 7 2.64 -17.22 -7.63
CA SER A 7 1.25 -17.23 -7.17
C SER A 7 0.36 -16.48 -8.17
N ASP A 8 -0.96 -16.66 -8.08
CA ASP A 8 -1.91 -15.99 -8.98
C ASP A 8 -1.91 -14.47 -8.81
N VAL A 9 -1.58 -13.99 -7.60
CA VAL A 9 -1.34 -12.57 -7.29
C VAL A 9 -0.12 -12.01 -8.05
N GLU A 10 0.83 -12.86 -8.43
CA GLU A 10 2.09 -12.45 -9.04
C GLU A 10 2.06 -12.47 -10.57
N ARG A 11 0.88 -12.67 -11.19
CA ARG A 11 0.73 -13.13 -12.59
C ARG A 11 1.51 -12.37 -13.67
N GLN A 12 1.95 -11.13 -13.44
CA GLN A 12 2.90 -10.42 -14.33
C GLN A 12 3.77 -9.44 -13.51
N PRO A 13 4.96 -9.86 -13.02
CA PRO A 13 5.86 -8.92 -12.37
C PRO A 13 6.45 -7.98 -13.42
N ASP A 14 6.32 -6.66 -13.19
CA ASP A 14 7.07 -5.65 -13.95
C ASP A 14 8.55 -5.77 -13.56
N LEU A 15 9.30 -6.57 -14.32
CA LEU A 15 10.72 -6.79 -14.07
C LEU A 15 11.56 -5.62 -14.60
N PRO A 16 12.61 -5.19 -13.88
CA PRO A 16 13.61 -4.28 -14.44
C PRO A 16 14.26 -4.88 -15.68
N SER A 17 14.43 -4.07 -16.73
CA SER A 17 15.15 -4.47 -17.94
C SER A 17 16.66 -4.39 -17.70
N TYR A 18 17.32 -5.55 -17.58
CA TYR A 18 18.78 -5.63 -17.50
C TYR A 18 19.37 -5.75 -18.92
N SER A 19 19.62 -4.61 -19.57
CA SER A 19 20.41 -4.52 -20.81
C SER A 19 21.56 -3.53 -20.65
N ALA A 20 22.50 -3.48 -21.60
CA ALA A 20 23.58 -2.47 -21.60
C ALA A 20 23.07 -1.01 -21.68
N HIS A 21 21.77 -0.83 -21.96
CA HIS A 21 21.02 0.43 -21.93
C HIS A 21 19.86 0.37 -20.90
N GLY A 22 19.97 -0.49 -19.89
CA GLY A 22 18.91 -0.83 -18.95
C GLY A 22 18.40 0.40 -18.19
N GLY A 23 17.10 0.65 -18.28
CA GLY A 23 16.38 1.67 -17.53
C GLY A 23 15.59 1.04 -16.38
N SER A 24 15.51 1.77 -15.26
CA SER A 24 14.55 1.48 -14.19
C SER A 24 13.14 1.48 -14.77
N HIS A 25 12.34 0.46 -14.46
CA HIS A 25 10.93 0.49 -14.82
C HIS A 25 10.25 1.53 -13.93
N SER A 26 9.62 2.53 -14.54
CA SER A 26 8.79 3.48 -13.81
C SER A 26 7.67 2.72 -13.09
N MET A 27 7.50 3.01 -11.79
CA MET A 27 6.43 2.47 -10.96
C MET A 27 5.08 2.69 -11.66
N PRO A 28 4.18 1.69 -11.72
CA PRO A 28 2.84 1.89 -12.24
C PRO A 28 2.09 2.90 -11.35
N TYR A 29 1.93 4.12 -11.88
CA TYR A 29 1.36 5.24 -11.15
C TYR A 29 -0.14 5.10 -10.92
N GLY A 30 -0.53 5.24 -9.65
CA GLY A 30 -1.88 5.61 -9.24
C GLY A 30 -2.99 4.63 -9.67
N PRO A 31 -4.22 4.87 -9.21
CA PRO A 31 -5.35 4.07 -9.65
C PRO A 31 -5.59 4.28 -11.15
N SER A 32 -5.56 3.20 -11.93
CA SER A 32 -5.98 3.20 -13.32
C SER A 32 -7.42 3.74 -13.37
N ALA A 33 -7.58 4.92 -13.97
CA ALA A 33 -8.78 5.72 -13.82
C ALA A 33 -10.04 4.98 -14.33
N ASN A 34 -11.06 4.85 -13.46
CA ASN A 34 -12.44 5.15 -13.90
C ASN A 34 -13.49 5.44 -12.81
N ARG A 35 -13.14 5.71 -11.54
CA ARG A 35 -14.13 6.21 -10.59
C ARG A 35 -13.53 7.20 -9.59
N LYS A 36 -13.83 8.48 -9.79
CA LYS A 36 -13.56 9.56 -8.84
C LYS A 36 -14.61 9.47 -7.73
N ALA A 37 -14.26 8.95 -6.56
CA ALA A 37 -15.11 9.07 -5.38
C ALA A 37 -14.63 10.29 -4.57
N ARG A 38 -15.47 11.31 -4.46
CA ARG A 38 -15.25 12.45 -3.57
C ARG A 38 -15.86 12.04 -2.23
N GLY A 39 -15.08 12.03 -1.15
CA GLY A 39 -15.58 11.68 0.17
C GLY A 39 -16.82 12.51 0.52
N ASP A 40 -17.93 11.85 0.80
CA ASP A 40 -19.14 12.53 1.26
C ASP A 40 -18.98 12.87 2.74
N ALA A 41 -19.22 14.13 3.09
CA ALA A 41 -19.12 14.64 4.46
C ALA A 41 -20.26 14.13 5.36
N GLY A 42 -21.24 13.41 4.81
CA GLY A 42 -22.40 12.87 5.52
C GLY A 42 -22.35 11.35 5.81
N ALA A 43 -21.31 10.63 5.40
CA ALA A 43 -21.23 9.18 5.65
C ALA A 43 -21.05 8.90 7.15
N HIS A 44 -21.89 8.03 7.73
CA HIS A 44 -21.71 7.58 9.11
C HIS A 44 -20.45 6.71 9.18
N LEU A 45 -19.36 7.27 9.72
CA LEU A 45 -18.11 6.55 9.91
C LEU A 45 -18.17 5.75 11.21
N PRO A 46 -17.77 4.46 11.21
CA PRO A 46 -17.62 3.71 12.44
C PRO A 46 -16.55 4.37 13.33
N SER A 47 -16.67 4.19 14.64
CA SER A 47 -15.60 4.57 15.56
C SER A 47 -14.38 3.71 15.28
N VAL A 48 -13.21 4.31 15.43
CA VAL A 48 -11.94 3.69 15.09
C VAL A 48 -10.98 3.74 16.28
N GLU A 49 -10.26 2.65 16.47
CA GLU A 49 -9.15 2.53 17.42
C GLU A 49 -7.89 2.13 16.66
N GLU A 50 -6.79 2.85 16.89
CA GLU A 50 -5.50 2.48 16.31
C GLU A 50 -4.89 1.33 17.10
N THR A 51 -4.64 0.21 16.42
CA THR A 51 -4.06 -1.01 16.98
C THR A 51 -2.70 -1.33 16.39
N THR A 52 -2.04 -0.34 15.79
CA THR A 52 -0.71 -0.47 15.19
C THR A 52 0.32 -0.95 16.23
N THR A 53 0.87 -2.14 16.01
CA THR A 53 2.06 -2.62 16.74
C THR A 53 3.32 -2.33 15.94
N GLU A 54 4.49 -2.32 16.59
CA GLU A 54 5.78 -2.16 15.91
C GLU A 54 6.00 -3.26 14.86
N ALA A 55 5.65 -4.51 15.20
CA ALA A 55 5.72 -5.64 14.28
C ALA A 55 4.81 -5.44 13.06
N ALA A 56 3.58 -4.96 13.26
CA ALA A 56 2.65 -4.68 12.16
C ALA A 56 3.15 -3.54 11.28
N ALA A 57 3.63 -2.45 11.86
CA ALA A 57 4.19 -1.32 11.12
C ALA A 57 5.42 -1.74 10.28
N LYS A 58 6.33 -2.52 10.88
CA LYS A 58 7.50 -3.06 10.20
C LYS A 58 7.12 -4.03 9.07
N GLY A 59 6.16 -4.91 9.33
CA GLY A 59 5.65 -5.85 8.33
C GLY A 59 5.04 -5.12 7.13
N ILE A 60 4.13 -4.18 7.39
CA ILE A 60 3.48 -3.35 6.35
C ILE A 60 4.53 -2.55 5.55
N GLY A 61 5.53 -1.99 6.23
CA GLY A 61 6.60 -1.19 5.62
C GLY A 61 7.72 -1.98 4.93
N ALA A 62 7.72 -3.32 4.98
CA ALA A 62 8.84 -4.13 4.49
C ALA A 62 9.27 -3.82 3.04
N ALA A 63 8.32 -3.60 2.14
CA ALA A 63 8.55 -3.30 0.73
C ALA A 63 9.19 -1.92 0.46
N VAL A 64 9.14 -1.01 1.42
CA VAL A 64 9.68 0.35 1.33
C VAL A 64 10.72 0.65 2.41
N ALA A 65 11.19 -0.39 3.13
CA ALA A 65 12.13 -0.24 4.23
C ALA A 65 13.42 0.47 3.78
N ASN A 66 13.92 0.11 2.59
CA ASN A 66 15.11 0.71 2.01
C ASN A 66 14.92 2.19 1.60
N TRP A 67 13.69 2.67 1.42
CA TRP A 67 13.45 4.09 1.16
C TRP A 67 13.72 4.91 2.42
N ALA A 68 13.31 4.41 3.59
CA ALA A 68 13.55 5.10 4.86
C ALA A 68 14.98 4.88 5.41
N GLU A 69 15.56 3.70 5.17
CA GLU A 69 16.87 3.32 5.73
C GLU A 69 18.05 3.86 4.92
N GLU A 70 17.90 3.97 3.60
CA GLU A 70 19.02 4.26 2.69
C GLU A 70 18.77 5.51 1.82
N SER A 71 17.62 6.15 1.96
CA SER A 71 17.25 7.40 1.29
C SER A 71 16.67 8.39 2.31
N ASN A 72 16.01 9.44 1.84
CA ASN A 72 15.26 10.41 2.65
C ASN A 72 13.76 10.05 2.76
N GLY A 73 13.44 8.81 2.39
CA GLY A 73 12.09 8.31 2.29
C GLY A 73 11.39 8.25 3.64
N ARG A 74 10.08 8.32 3.58
CA ARG A 74 9.24 8.43 4.76
C ARG A 74 8.05 7.51 4.63
N VAL A 75 7.77 6.78 5.71
CA VAL A 75 6.76 5.73 5.72
C VAL A 75 5.79 5.97 6.87
N GLU A 76 4.50 5.89 6.58
CA GLU A 76 3.41 5.81 7.55
C GLU A 76 2.67 4.48 7.32
N ALA A 77 2.82 3.57 8.28
CA ALA A 77 2.15 2.27 8.30
C ALA A 77 1.28 2.17 9.57
N ARG A 78 0.00 1.87 9.38
CA ARG A 78 -1.01 1.94 10.45
C ARG A 78 -2.04 0.83 10.32
N VAL A 79 -2.55 0.39 11.46
CA VAL A 79 -3.64 -0.59 11.56
C VAL A 79 -4.70 -0.06 12.50
N PHE A 80 -5.96 -0.24 12.10
CA PHE A 80 -7.11 0.28 12.79
C PHE A 80 -8.20 -0.79 12.92
N ASP A 81 -8.77 -0.89 14.11
CA ASP A 81 -9.98 -1.68 14.37
C ASP A 81 -11.21 -0.77 14.37
N LEU A 82 -12.29 -1.27 13.79
CA LEU A 82 -13.53 -0.54 13.56
C LEU A 82 -14.67 -1.17 14.34
N THR A 83 -15.42 -0.33 15.06
CA THR A 83 -16.55 -0.79 15.89
C THR A 83 -17.74 -1.31 15.07
N ALA A 84 -17.80 -0.97 13.79
CA ALA A 84 -18.79 -1.47 12.83
C ALA A 84 -18.16 -1.67 11.43
N PRO A 85 -18.78 -2.50 10.56
CA PRO A 85 -18.32 -2.71 9.19
C PRO A 85 -18.19 -1.39 8.41
N LEU A 86 -17.06 -1.21 7.73
CA LEU A 86 -16.82 -0.07 6.85
C LEU A 86 -17.37 -0.32 5.45
N GLU A 87 -18.33 0.49 5.05
CA GLU A 87 -18.83 0.46 3.67
C GLU A 87 -17.82 1.00 2.67
N ALA A 88 -17.80 0.41 1.47
CA ALA A 88 -16.84 0.76 0.41
C ALA A 88 -16.88 2.26 0.05
N GLU A 89 -18.08 2.84 -0.01
CA GLU A 89 -18.28 4.27 -0.30
C GLU A 89 -17.77 5.19 0.83
N SER A 90 -17.63 4.65 2.05
CA SER A 90 -17.14 5.38 3.21
C SER A 90 -15.62 5.32 3.36
N VAL A 91 -14.92 4.47 2.60
CA VAL A 91 -13.45 4.32 2.67
C VAL A 91 -12.71 5.63 2.41
N PRO A 92 -13.04 6.45 1.39
CA PRO A 92 -12.36 7.72 1.18
C PRO A 92 -12.54 8.69 2.35
N SER A 93 -13.75 8.78 2.90
CA SER A 93 -14.04 9.64 4.05
C SER A 93 -13.35 9.13 5.33
N MET A 94 -13.26 7.81 5.51
CA MET A 94 -12.52 7.19 6.62
C MET A 94 -11.03 7.54 6.54
N LEU A 95 -10.37 7.35 5.39
CA LEU A 95 -8.95 7.66 5.22
C LEU A 95 -8.63 9.14 5.53
N LEU A 96 -9.51 10.06 5.15
CA LEU A 96 -9.38 11.47 5.51
C LEU A 96 -9.60 11.73 7.01
N ALA A 97 -10.54 11.02 7.64
CA ALA A 97 -10.88 11.18 9.06
C ALA A 97 -9.79 10.64 10.00
N LEU A 98 -9.03 9.63 9.58
CA LEU A 98 -7.90 9.07 10.34
C LEU A 98 -6.79 10.08 10.59
N GLY A 99 -6.79 11.22 9.87
CA GLY A 99 -5.89 12.33 10.16
C GLY A 99 -4.42 11.97 9.95
N LEU A 100 -4.15 11.01 9.07
CA LEU A 100 -2.82 10.56 8.66
C LEU A 100 -1.93 11.79 8.46
N GLU A 101 -0.74 11.78 9.05
CA GLU A 101 0.16 12.93 8.96
C GLU A 101 0.39 13.32 7.49
N ARG A 102 0.35 12.31 6.62
CA ARG A 102 0.60 12.39 5.18
C ARG A 102 -0.60 12.88 4.37
N LEU A 103 -1.80 12.77 4.91
CA LEU A 103 -3.03 13.33 4.34
C LEU A 103 -3.42 14.67 4.98
N LYS A 104 -2.58 15.27 5.82
CA LYS A 104 -2.89 16.55 6.48
C LYS A 104 -3.06 17.66 5.43
N GLY A 105 -4.30 18.13 5.27
CA GLY A 105 -4.69 19.11 4.23
C GLY A 105 -5.49 18.49 3.06
N ALA A 106 -5.38 17.16 2.93
CA ALA A 106 -6.29 16.21 2.27
C ALA A 106 -7.75 16.68 2.18
N GLY A 107 -8.35 16.81 0.99
CA GLY A 107 -9.81 16.94 0.85
C GLY A 107 -10.43 18.30 1.20
N LYS A 108 -9.68 19.25 1.78
CA LYS A 108 -10.16 20.63 2.02
C LYS A 108 -9.89 21.56 0.85
N LYS A 109 -8.71 21.46 0.23
CA LYS A 109 -8.28 22.28 -0.93
C LYS A 109 -7.53 21.48 -2.00
N THR A 110 -7.17 20.24 -1.70
CA THR A 110 -6.37 19.35 -2.54
C THR A 110 -7.15 18.10 -2.90
N ALA A 111 -6.98 17.62 -4.13
CA ALA A 111 -7.68 16.43 -4.61
C ALA A 111 -7.18 15.20 -3.85
N PHE A 112 -8.10 14.44 -3.27
CA PHE A 112 -7.84 13.12 -2.70
C PHE A 112 -8.54 12.08 -3.58
N LEU A 113 -7.77 11.11 -4.07
CA LEU A 113 -8.24 10.06 -4.96
C LEU A 113 -8.09 8.72 -4.26
N VAL A 114 -9.15 7.94 -4.28
CA VAL A 114 -9.16 6.56 -3.81
C VAL A 114 -9.87 5.74 -4.87
N ALA A 115 -9.27 4.62 -5.26
CA ALA A 115 -9.95 3.65 -6.10
C ALA A 115 -9.63 2.23 -5.62
N ALA A 116 -10.62 1.35 -5.76
CA ALA A 116 -10.38 -0.08 -5.58
C ALA A 116 -9.34 -0.55 -6.60
N CYS A 117 -8.43 -1.40 -6.16
CA CYS A 117 -7.46 -2.08 -7.02
C CYS A 117 -7.50 -3.57 -6.74
N PRO A 118 -7.17 -4.43 -7.71
CA PRO A 118 -7.06 -5.85 -7.46
C PRO A 118 -5.74 -6.16 -6.71
N PRO A 119 -5.67 -7.26 -5.94
CA PRO A 119 -4.49 -7.57 -5.11
C PRO A 119 -3.18 -7.71 -5.90
N ASP A 120 -3.24 -8.17 -7.15
CA ASP A 120 -2.08 -8.26 -8.05
C ASP A 120 -1.51 -6.89 -8.42
N GLN A 121 -2.36 -5.85 -8.50
CA GLN A 121 -1.89 -4.49 -8.69
C GLN A 121 -1.20 -3.97 -7.44
N ALA A 122 -1.77 -4.22 -6.25
CA ALA A 122 -1.16 -3.83 -4.98
C ALA A 122 0.21 -4.52 -4.80
N TRP A 123 0.30 -5.82 -5.10
CA TRP A 123 1.56 -6.55 -5.06
C TRP A 123 2.58 -6.01 -6.06
N ARG A 124 2.19 -5.69 -7.30
CA ARG A 124 3.10 -5.09 -8.30
C ARG A 124 3.71 -3.78 -7.81
N VAL A 125 2.92 -2.91 -7.18
CA VAL A 125 3.42 -1.66 -6.58
C VAL A 125 4.43 -1.94 -5.47
N LEU A 126 4.11 -2.84 -4.54
CA LEU A 126 5.03 -3.22 -3.46
C LEU A 126 6.32 -3.85 -3.99
N PHE A 127 6.21 -4.75 -4.97
CA PHE A 127 7.34 -5.43 -5.59
C PHE A 127 8.26 -4.47 -6.34
N ALA A 128 7.68 -3.54 -7.10
CA ALA A 128 8.45 -2.55 -7.81
C ALA A 128 9.20 -1.65 -6.81
N ALA A 129 8.55 -1.13 -5.76
CA ALA A 129 9.23 -0.36 -4.71
C ALA A 129 10.40 -1.10 -4.06
N ALA A 130 10.17 -2.35 -3.66
CA ALA A 130 11.17 -3.15 -2.99
C ALA A 130 12.33 -3.54 -3.92
N SER A 131 12.06 -3.72 -5.21
CA SER A 131 13.04 -4.22 -6.18
C SER A 131 13.86 -3.11 -6.83
N THR A 132 13.25 -1.94 -7.10
CA THR A 132 13.92 -0.80 -7.74
C THR A 132 14.57 0.10 -6.71
N GLY A 133 13.97 0.23 -5.53
CA GLY A 133 14.35 1.22 -4.54
C GLY A 133 13.78 2.60 -4.81
N GLY A 134 14.13 3.50 -3.92
CA GLY A 134 13.74 4.89 -3.84
C GLY A 134 14.51 5.79 -4.81
N ALA A 135 14.42 7.10 -4.62
CA ALA A 135 15.03 8.11 -5.48
C ALA A 135 16.56 8.05 -5.47
N TYR A 136 17.15 7.70 -4.32
CA TYR A 136 18.59 7.81 -4.10
C TYR A 136 19.30 6.47 -3.81
N ASN A 137 18.60 5.35 -3.91
CA ASN A 137 19.21 4.04 -3.67
C ASN A 137 18.86 3.00 -4.75
N SER A 138 19.37 1.78 -4.53
CA SER A 138 19.01 0.61 -5.31
C SER A 138 18.22 -0.35 -4.43
N GLY A 139 17.11 -0.85 -4.94
CA GLY A 139 16.28 -1.82 -4.21
C GLY A 139 16.94 -3.19 -4.02
N ALA A 140 16.23 -4.05 -3.31
CA ALA A 140 16.65 -5.40 -2.96
C ALA A 140 16.65 -6.39 -4.15
N ARG A 141 16.30 -5.92 -5.37
CA ARG A 141 16.24 -6.70 -6.62
C ARG A 141 15.25 -7.87 -6.53
N GLY A 142 15.25 -8.76 -7.54
CA GLY A 142 14.17 -9.74 -7.75
C GLY A 142 13.83 -10.62 -6.55
N ALA A 143 14.77 -11.41 -6.01
CA ALA A 143 14.45 -12.41 -4.98
C ALA A 143 14.08 -11.78 -3.62
N TYR A 144 14.88 -10.81 -3.15
CA TYR A 144 14.65 -10.17 -1.86
C TYR A 144 13.54 -9.11 -1.93
N GLY A 145 13.42 -8.39 -3.05
CA GLY A 145 12.28 -7.50 -3.31
C GLY A 145 10.96 -8.25 -3.35
N ARG A 146 10.93 -9.46 -3.96
CA ARG A 146 9.77 -10.36 -3.93
C ARG A 146 9.41 -10.77 -2.50
N LEU A 147 10.40 -11.16 -1.68
CA LEU A 147 10.17 -11.50 -0.28
C LEU A 147 9.60 -10.31 0.52
N ALA A 148 10.19 -9.13 0.37
CA ALA A 148 9.75 -7.91 1.05
C ALA A 148 8.31 -7.52 0.64
N ALA A 149 7.99 -7.62 -0.65
CA ALA A 149 6.64 -7.37 -1.15
C ALA A 149 5.61 -8.33 -0.54
N TRP A 150 5.95 -9.63 -0.42
CA TRP A 150 5.08 -10.60 0.25
C TRP A 150 4.89 -10.33 1.73
N GLN A 151 5.93 -9.87 2.43
CA GLN A 151 5.84 -9.50 3.84
C GLN A 151 4.88 -8.31 4.04
N SER A 152 5.02 -7.27 3.22
CA SER A 152 4.10 -6.13 3.20
C SER A 152 2.67 -6.54 2.88
N LEU A 153 2.49 -7.35 1.85
CA LEU A 153 1.17 -7.81 1.41
C LEU A 153 0.46 -8.62 2.52
N ALA A 154 1.18 -9.55 3.17
CA ALA A 154 0.67 -10.36 4.27
C ALA A 154 0.26 -9.50 5.47
N ALA A 155 1.11 -8.56 5.87
CA ALA A 155 0.87 -7.70 7.02
C ALA A 155 -0.32 -6.75 6.79
N LEU A 156 -0.45 -6.20 5.57
CA LEU A 156 -1.60 -5.40 5.16
C LEU A 156 -2.90 -6.23 5.23
N ALA A 157 -2.90 -7.45 4.70
CA ALA A 157 -4.06 -8.36 4.76
C ALA A 157 -4.38 -8.87 6.18
N GLY A 158 -3.48 -8.66 7.15
CA GLY A 158 -3.63 -9.14 8.52
C GLY A 158 -3.49 -10.66 8.62
N ALA A 159 -2.70 -11.26 7.74
CA ALA A 159 -2.37 -12.68 7.83
C ALA A 159 -1.46 -12.94 9.05
N ALA A 160 -1.56 -14.14 9.62
CA ALA A 160 -0.75 -14.51 10.79
C ALA A 160 0.74 -14.57 10.43
N ASP A 161 1.58 -14.12 11.36
CA ASP A 161 3.04 -14.21 11.22
C ASP A 161 3.46 -15.68 11.07
N GLY A 162 4.24 -15.95 10.01
CA GLY A 162 4.70 -17.30 9.72
C GLY A 162 3.66 -18.22 9.07
N GLY A 163 2.46 -17.72 8.73
CA GLY A 163 1.45 -18.48 7.98
C GLY A 163 1.97 -18.99 6.63
N LEU A 164 1.35 -20.07 6.13
CA LEU A 164 1.71 -20.66 4.85
C LEU A 164 1.38 -19.69 3.71
N ALA A 165 2.15 -19.74 2.63
CA ALA A 165 1.99 -18.84 1.49
C ALA A 165 0.56 -18.91 0.90
N GLU A 166 -0.02 -20.10 0.85
CA GLU A 166 -1.39 -20.33 0.36
C GLU A 166 -2.46 -19.69 1.27
N GLU A 167 -2.24 -19.71 2.59
CA GLU A 167 -3.14 -19.07 3.56
C GLU A 167 -3.08 -17.55 3.45
N VAL A 168 -1.87 -17.01 3.25
CA VAL A 168 -1.68 -15.58 2.99
C VAL A 168 -2.36 -15.18 1.70
N GLU A 169 -2.18 -15.95 0.63
CA GLU A 169 -2.80 -15.68 -0.68
C GLU A 169 -4.32 -15.72 -0.58
N ALA A 170 -4.90 -16.74 0.05
CA ALA A 170 -6.34 -16.82 0.28
C ALA A 170 -6.85 -15.58 1.04
N ARG A 171 -6.16 -15.21 2.12
CA ARG A 171 -6.53 -14.03 2.91
C ARG A 171 -6.44 -12.73 2.12
N VAL A 172 -5.40 -12.57 1.31
CA VAL A 172 -5.20 -11.42 0.43
C VAL A 172 -6.36 -11.28 -0.57
N GLN A 173 -6.82 -12.39 -1.13
CA GLN A 173 -7.91 -12.42 -2.12
C GLN A 173 -9.28 -12.09 -1.51
N GLU A 174 -9.50 -12.42 -0.23
CA GLU A 174 -10.75 -12.08 0.47
C GLU A 174 -10.82 -10.58 0.84
N CYS A 175 -9.67 -9.94 1.04
CA CYS A 175 -9.57 -8.53 1.42
C CYS A 175 -9.98 -7.60 0.27
N THR A 176 -10.49 -6.41 0.63
CA THR A 176 -10.74 -5.35 -0.35
C THR A 176 -9.59 -4.35 -0.35
N TRP A 177 -8.98 -4.14 -1.51
CA TRP A 177 -7.80 -3.30 -1.68
C TRP A 177 -8.13 -1.98 -2.36
N TYR A 178 -7.46 -0.93 -1.91
CA TYR A 178 -7.59 0.42 -2.45
C TYR A 178 -6.21 1.03 -2.66
N GLY A 179 -6.01 1.61 -3.84
CA GLY A 179 -4.95 2.59 -4.06
C GLY A 179 -5.47 3.98 -3.74
N PHE A 180 -4.66 4.79 -3.06
CA PHE A 180 -4.99 6.18 -2.83
C PHE A 180 -3.82 7.10 -3.16
N ASP A 181 -4.15 8.33 -3.50
CA ASP A 181 -3.23 9.39 -3.85
C ASP A 181 -3.83 10.72 -3.39
N ALA A 182 -2.98 11.67 -3.00
CA ALA A 182 -3.39 12.97 -2.53
C ALA A 182 -2.51 14.03 -3.19
N ASP A 183 -3.08 15.11 -3.72
CA ASP A 183 -2.28 16.22 -4.25
C ASP A 183 -1.79 17.11 -3.09
N THR A 184 -0.93 16.59 -2.22
CA THR A 184 -0.36 17.31 -1.08
C THR A 184 1.09 17.68 -1.36
N LYS A 185 1.69 18.57 -0.54
CA LYS A 185 3.14 18.85 -0.58
C LYS A 185 4.04 17.63 -0.27
N TRP A 186 3.44 16.45 -0.15
CA TRP A 186 4.03 15.24 0.35
C TRP A 186 3.85 14.06 -0.60
N PHE A 187 2.95 14.20 -1.57
CA PHE A 187 2.76 13.31 -2.70
C PHE A 187 2.98 14.21 -3.92
N GLU A 188 4.22 14.29 -4.38
CA GLU A 188 4.55 15.12 -5.53
C GLU A 188 4.02 14.52 -6.85
N ARG A 189 3.38 13.34 -6.78
CA ARG A 189 2.98 12.51 -7.92
C ARG A 189 4.18 12.14 -8.78
N VAL A 190 5.31 11.97 -8.12
CA VAL A 190 6.59 11.54 -8.72
C VAL A 190 6.73 10.03 -8.47
N ALA A 191 7.68 9.38 -9.15
CA ALA A 191 7.81 7.92 -9.25
C ALA A 191 7.82 7.14 -7.93
N TRP A 192 7.97 7.80 -6.78
CA TRP A 192 8.18 7.18 -5.47
C TRP A 192 7.06 7.46 -4.47
N ASP A 193 5.82 7.62 -4.93
CA ASP A 193 4.65 7.76 -4.05
C ASP A 193 3.79 6.49 -4.01
N ILE A 194 3.49 5.98 -2.81
CA ILE A 194 2.64 4.81 -2.58
C ILE A 194 1.56 5.15 -1.56
N GLY A 195 0.30 4.91 -1.93
CA GLY A 195 -0.83 4.86 -1.01
C GLY A 195 -1.63 3.58 -1.23
N LEU A 196 -1.62 2.70 -0.24
CA LEU A 196 -2.40 1.45 -0.24
C LEU A 196 -3.20 1.35 1.05
N ALA A 197 -4.46 0.98 0.93
CA ALA A 197 -5.33 0.67 2.06
C ALA A 197 -6.03 -0.67 1.82
N VAL A 198 -6.19 -1.44 2.90
CA VAL A 198 -6.77 -2.78 2.87
C VAL A 198 -7.83 -2.88 3.95
N VAL A 199 -9.04 -3.22 3.52
CA VAL A 199 -10.17 -3.50 4.40
C VAL A 199 -10.32 -5.01 4.49
N SER A 200 -10.40 -5.53 5.71
CA SER A 200 -10.60 -6.95 5.93
C SER A 200 -11.97 -7.44 5.42
N PRO A 201 -12.15 -8.74 5.16
CA PRO A 201 -13.42 -9.30 4.64
C PRO A 201 -14.62 -9.02 5.55
N GLU A 202 -14.41 -9.06 6.87
CA GLU A 202 -15.40 -8.67 7.88
C GLU A 202 -15.64 -7.15 7.95
N ARG A 203 -14.85 -6.37 7.21
CA ARG A 203 -14.86 -4.90 7.11
C ARG A 203 -14.66 -4.18 8.44
N ARG A 204 -14.03 -4.84 9.39
CA ARG A 204 -13.80 -4.33 10.75
C ARG A 204 -12.35 -4.02 11.06
N ARG A 205 -11.43 -4.29 10.13
CA ARG A 205 -10.03 -3.89 10.21
C ARG A 205 -9.65 -3.14 8.95
N LEU A 206 -8.94 -2.03 9.13
CA LEU A 206 -8.32 -1.27 8.07
C LEU A 206 -6.82 -1.22 8.33
N ALA A 207 -6.01 -1.67 7.38
CA ALA A 207 -4.56 -1.48 7.38
C ALA A 207 -4.16 -0.59 6.20
N MET A 208 -3.09 0.19 6.36
CA MET A 208 -2.64 1.07 5.29
C MET A 208 -1.13 1.29 5.29
N LEU A 209 -0.64 1.62 4.10
CA LEU A 209 0.72 2.04 3.82
C LEU A 209 0.66 3.34 3.02
N ALA A 210 1.29 4.39 3.54
CA ALA A 210 1.62 5.60 2.80
C ALA A 210 3.14 5.78 2.82
N ALA A 211 3.78 5.84 1.67
CA ALA A 211 5.22 6.02 1.56
C ALA A 211 5.57 7.00 0.45
N THR A 212 6.55 7.85 0.69
CA THR A 212 7.12 8.74 -0.32
C THR A 212 8.63 8.74 -0.22
N ASP A 213 9.33 8.95 -1.33
CA ASP A 213 10.77 9.19 -1.36
C ASP A 213 11.09 10.33 -2.34
N THR A 214 10.78 11.55 -1.90
CA THR A 214 11.02 12.81 -2.62
C THR A 214 11.46 13.92 -1.65
N ASP A 215 12.24 14.89 -2.12
CA ASP A 215 12.75 16.04 -1.34
C ASP A 215 11.76 17.22 -1.25
#